data_AF-A0A9E5J4Z9-F1
#
_entry.id   AF-A0A9E5J4Z9-F1
#
_cell.length_a   1.000
_cell.length_b   1.000
_cell.length_c   1.000
_cell.angle_alpha   90.00
_cell.angle_beta   90.00
_cell.angle_gamma   90.00
#
_symmetry.space_group_name_H-M   'P 1'
#
loop_
_entity.id
_entity.type
_entity.pdbx_description
1 polymer ?
#
loop_
_entity_poly.entity_id
_entity_poly.type
_entity_poly.pdbx_seq_one_letter_code
_entity_poly.pdbx_strand_id
1 'polypeptide(L)'
;MKVRALAIAGPTASGKTGLALAIAAHLQSRGGAEIISVDSALVYKGMDIGTAKPTHEELAAVPHHLIDIRDPLVAYSAAEFARDATSLVNDIASRGKVPLLVGGTMLYFKAMLEGLNDMPAADPQVRAQIQAEAEAAGWPAMHAQLQAVDPQTAARLAPADSQRIARALEVFRISGQPLSSFQHNISSANTRLEKDEGQALANALNFHNVPMLSLEPLDRA
;
A
#
# COMPACT_ATOMS: atom_id res chain seq x y z
N MET A 1 8.83 14.09 20.58
CA MET A 1 8.19 13.40 19.45
C MET A 1 8.25 11.90 19.74
N LYS A 2 7.14 11.17 19.68
CA LYS A 2 7.10 9.73 20.01
C LYS A 2 7.14 8.92 18.71
N VAL A 3 8.23 8.20 18.46
CA VAL A 3 8.32 7.24 17.35
C VAL A 3 7.25 6.17 17.54
N ARG A 4 6.48 5.88 16.49
CA ARG A 4 5.36 4.93 16.55
C ARG A 4 5.64 3.61 15.85
N ALA A 5 6.48 3.63 14.83
CA ALA A 5 6.98 2.45 14.13
C ALA A 5 8.33 2.75 13.49
N LEU A 6 9.06 1.72 13.05
CA LEU A 6 10.27 1.84 12.24
C LEU A 6 10.03 1.15 10.89
N ALA A 7 10.26 1.84 9.79
CA ALA A 7 10.16 1.27 8.45
C ALA A 7 11.52 0.81 7.93
N ILE A 8 11.54 -0.35 7.26
CA ILE A 8 12.70 -0.91 6.55
C ILE A 8 12.25 -1.19 5.12
N ALA A 9 12.66 -0.31 4.21
CA ALA A 9 12.32 -0.33 2.79
C ALA A 9 13.51 -0.78 1.94
N GLY A 10 13.24 -1.35 0.77
CA GLY A 10 14.28 -1.75 -0.18
C GLY A 10 13.82 -2.81 -1.19
N PRO A 11 14.56 -3.01 -2.29
CA PRO A 11 14.19 -3.97 -3.33
C PRO A 11 14.27 -5.42 -2.84
N THR A 12 13.70 -6.35 -3.60
CA THR A 12 13.83 -7.80 -3.33
C THR A 12 15.31 -8.17 -3.21
N ALA A 13 15.63 -9.10 -2.29
CA ALA A 13 16.99 -9.56 -1.99
C ALA A 13 17.95 -8.51 -1.39
N SER A 14 17.48 -7.34 -0.91
CA SER A 14 18.34 -6.35 -0.24
C SER A 14 18.65 -6.62 1.24
N GLY A 15 18.31 -7.81 1.77
CA GLY A 15 18.60 -8.19 3.16
C GLY A 15 17.65 -7.62 4.23
N LYS A 16 16.49 -7.06 3.84
CA LYS A 16 15.49 -6.48 4.78
C LYS A 16 15.11 -7.40 5.94
N THR A 17 14.80 -8.66 5.64
CA THR A 17 14.39 -9.66 6.65
C THR A 17 15.49 -9.86 7.68
N GLY A 18 16.74 -10.03 7.25
CA GLY A 18 17.88 -10.18 8.16
C GLY A 18 18.08 -8.98 9.07
N LEU A 19 17.97 -7.75 8.53
CA LEU A 19 18.06 -6.54 9.34
C LEU A 19 16.90 -6.44 10.36
N ALA A 20 15.68 -6.75 9.93
CA ALA A 20 14.50 -6.71 10.81
C ALA A 20 14.64 -7.69 11.99
N LEU A 21 15.09 -8.92 11.73
CA LEU A 21 15.34 -9.93 12.76
C LEU A 21 16.45 -9.50 13.74
N ALA A 22 17.53 -8.91 13.23
CA ALA A 22 18.62 -8.40 14.07
C ALA A 22 18.14 -7.26 15.00
N ILE A 23 17.31 -6.34 14.49
CA ILE A 23 16.70 -5.27 15.28
C ILE A 23 15.76 -5.85 16.33
N ALA A 24 14.89 -6.80 15.96
CA ALA A 24 13.95 -7.42 16.88
C ALA A 24 14.67 -8.15 18.02
N ALA A 25 15.73 -8.91 17.72
CA ALA A 25 16.57 -9.56 18.71
C ALA A 25 17.21 -8.55 19.67
N HIS A 26 17.71 -7.41 19.16
CA HIS A 26 18.28 -6.35 19.98
C HIS A 26 17.25 -5.71 20.93
N LEU A 27 16.00 -5.58 20.48
CA LEU A 27 14.91 -4.97 21.25
C LEU A 27 14.24 -5.92 22.24
N GLN A 28 14.59 -7.22 22.25
CA GLN A 28 13.94 -8.22 23.10
C GLN A 28 13.98 -7.87 24.59
N SER A 29 15.09 -7.32 25.09
CA SER A 29 15.24 -6.87 26.49
C SER A 29 14.51 -5.56 26.81
N ARG A 30 13.93 -4.89 25.79
CA ARG A 30 13.27 -3.58 25.88
C ARG A 30 11.78 -3.65 25.56
N GLY A 31 11.17 -4.82 25.73
CA GLY A 31 9.77 -5.08 25.41
C GLY A 31 9.56 -5.86 24.10
N GLY A 32 10.55 -5.89 23.21
CA GLY A 32 10.53 -6.63 21.96
C GLY A 32 9.94 -5.84 20.78
N ALA A 33 9.89 -6.50 19.63
CA ALA A 33 9.36 -5.97 18.40
C ALA A 33 8.49 -7.01 17.69
N GLU A 34 7.62 -6.55 16.80
CA GLU A 34 6.83 -7.39 15.90
C GLU A 34 6.92 -6.83 14.48
N ILE A 35 6.94 -7.70 13.48
CA ILE A 35 7.13 -7.33 12.08
C ILE A 35 5.77 -7.27 11.39
N ILE A 36 5.48 -6.18 10.70
CA ILE A 36 4.36 -6.03 9.77
C ILE A 36 4.94 -6.08 8.36
N SER A 37 4.56 -7.10 7.59
CA SER A 37 5.02 -7.25 6.20
C SER A 37 4.40 -6.19 5.30
N VAL A 38 5.23 -5.46 4.55
CA VAL A 38 4.83 -4.43 3.57
C VAL A 38 5.13 -4.96 2.16
N ASP A 39 4.52 -6.09 1.85
CA ASP A 39 4.69 -6.80 0.59
C ASP A 39 3.34 -7.28 0.04
N SER A 40 3.06 -6.95 -1.21
CA SER A 40 1.78 -7.27 -1.86
C SER A 40 1.65 -8.74 -2.28
N ALA A 41 2.72 -9.52 -2.25
CA ALA A 41 2.72 -10.94 -2.61
C ALA A 41 2.70 -11.84 -1.37
N LEU A 42 3.37 -11.46 -0.28
CA LEU A 42 3.45 -12.28 0.94
C LEU A 42 2.11 -12.45 1.67
N VAL A 43 1.14 -11.59 1.38
CA VAL A 43 -0.22 -11.65 1.94
C VAL A 43 -0.98 -12.92 1.53
N TYR A 44 -0.58 -13.59 0.44
CA TYR A 44 -1.33 -14.71 -0.14
C TYR A 44 -0.88 -16.08 0.39
N LYS A 45 -1.87 -16.87 0.79
CA LYS A 45 -1.72 -18.26 1.27
C LYS A 45 -1.19 -19.19 0.18
N GLY A 46 -0.24 -20.04 0.54
CA GLY A 46 0.30 -21.09 -0.34
C GLY A 46 1.20 -20.59 -1.49
N MET A 47 1.45 -19.28 -1.56
CA MET A 47 2.40 -18.67 -2.50
C MET A 47 3.72 -18.41 -1.77
N ASP A 48 4.51 -19.45 -1.54
CA ASP A 48 5.69 -19.34 -0.65
C ASP A 48 7.00 -19.17 -1.42
N ILE A 49 7.29 -20.08 -2.36
CA ILE A 49 8.56 -20.15 -3.08
C ILE A 49 8.70 -18.95 -4.03
N GLY A 50 7.70 -18.71 -4.88
CA GLY A 50 7.75 -17.67 -5.92
C GLY A 50 7.77 -16.24 -5.38
N THR A 51 7.41 -16.05 -4.11
CA THR A 51 7.38 -14.73 -3.45
C THR A 51 8.54 -14.51 -2.50
N ALA A 52 9.47 -15.48 -2.39
CA ALA A 52 10.54 -15.47 -1.39
C ALA A 52 10.02 -15.20 0.03
N LYS A 53 8.94 -15.88 0.42
CA LYS A 53 8.35 -15.77 1.76
C LYS A 53 9.38 -16.17 2.82
N PRO A 54 9.42 -15.49 3.98
CA PRO A 54 10.31 -15.89 5.07
C PRO A 54 10.10 -17.36 5.43
N THR A 55 11.20 -18.03 5.76
CA THR A 55 11.20 -19.44 6.16
C THR A 55 10.44 -19.62 7.47
N HIS A 56 10.03 -20.87 7.77
CA HIS A 56 9.34 -21.17 9.02
C HIS A 56 10.19 -20.80 10.25
N GLU A 57 11.52 -20.95 10.16
CA GLU A 57 12.44 -20.56 11.23
C GLU A 57 12.45 -19.05 11.45
N GLU A 58 12.49 -18.25 10.37
CA GLU A 58 12.42 -16.79 10.44
C GLU A 58 11.06 -16.29 10.97
N LEU A 59 9.96 -16.92 10.54
CA LEU A 59 8.62 -16.62 11.03
C LEU A 59 8.44 -16.98 12.51
N ALA A 60 9.12 -18.03 13.00
CA ALA A 60 9.09 -18.43 14.40
C ALA A 60 9.97 -17.54 15.29
N ALA A 61 10.99 -16.89 14.74
CA ALA A 61 11.91 -16.05 15.51
C ALA A 61 11.26 -14.79 16.08
N VAL A 62 10.34 -14.17 15.32
CA VAL A 62 9.63 -12.93 15.67
C VAL A 62 8.22 -12.99 15.09
N PRO A 63 7.17 -12.56 15.80
CA PRO A 63 5.83 -12.49 15.21
C PRO A 63 5.80 -11.63 13.94
N HIS A 64 5.30 -12.21 12.84
CA HIS A 64 5.07 -11.53 11.58
C HIS A 64 3.56 -11.39 11.31
N HIS A 65 3.17 -10.22 10.84
CA HIS A 65 1.80 -9.87 10.50
C HIS A 65 1.66 -9.61 9.00
N LEU A 66 0.43 -9.73 8.49
CA LEU A 66 0.08 -9.54 7.07
C LEU A 66 0.81 -10.51 6.12
N ILE A 67 1.13 -11.71 6.61
CA ILE A 67 1.58 -12.85 5.80
C ILE A 67 0.48 -13.91 5.86
N ASP A 68 0.17 -14.55 4.74
CA ASP A 68 -0.84 -15.62 4.66
C ASP A 68 -2.25 -15.20 5.16
N ILE A 69 -2.61 -13.93 4.97
CA ILE A 69 -3.90 -13.39 5.41
C ILE A 69 -5.00 -13.47 4.35
N ARG A 70 -4.65 -13.71 3.08
CA ARG A 70 -5.60 -13.71 1.95
C ARG A 70 -5.51 -14.98 1.11
N ASP A 71 -6.65 -15.39 0.59
CA ASP A 71 -6.71 -16.38 -0.47
C ASP A 71 -6.17 -15.76 -1.78
N PRO A 72 -5.36 -16.46 -2.59
CA PRO A 72 -4.81 -15.94 -3.86
C PRO A 72 -5.85 -15.38 -4.84
N LEU A 73 -7.11 -15.84 -4.78
CA LEU A 73 -8.19 -15.39 -5.64
C LEU A 73 -8.87 -14.11 -5.13
N VAL A 74 -8.56 -13.68 -3.91
CA VAL A 74 -9.17 -12.51 -3.28
C VAL A 74 -8.15 -11.37 -3.27
N ALA A 75 -8.39 -10.36 -4.12
CA ALA A 75 -7.51 -9.20 -4.23
C ALA A 75 -7.33 -8.47 -2.89
N TYR A 76 -6.13 -7.93 -2.68
CA TYR A 76 -5.79 -7.12 -1.51
C TYR A 76 -5.25 -5.74 -1.94
N SER A 77 -5.95 -4.69 -1.54
CA SER A 77 -5.66 -3.32 -1.99
C SER A 77 -4.71 -2.57 -1.06
N ALA A 78 -4.08 -1.51 -1.58
CA ALA A 78 -3.26 -0.60 -0.76
C ALA A 78 -4.09 0.10 0.34
N ALA A 79 -5.39 0.32 0.11
CA ALA A 79 -6.30 0.88 1.10
C ALA A 79 -6.59 -0.09 2.24
N GLU A 80 -6.81 -1.36 1.93
CA GLU A 80 -6.92 -2.41 2.95
C GLU A 80 -5.62 -2.54 3.73
N PHE A 81 -4.46 -2.61 3.05
CA PHE A 81 -3.17 -2.62 3.70
C PHE A 81 -2.98 -1.45 4.68
N ALA A 82 -3.27 -0.21 4.25
CA ALA A 82 -3.08 0.96 5.10
C ALA A 82 -3.94 0.89 6.38
N ARG A 83 -5.18 0.40 6.27
CA ARG A 83 -6.05 0.19 7.43
C ARG A 83 -5.53 -0.90 8.36
N ASP A 84 -5.20 -2.06 7.81
CA ASP A 84 -4.77 -3.23 8.58
C ASP A 84 -3.42 -2.96 9.26
N ALA A 85 -2.46 -2.37 8.55
CA ALA A 85 -1.17 -1.99 9.09
C ALA A 85 -1.28 -0.91 10.18
N THR A 86 -2.15 0.10 10.01
CA THR A 86 -2.37 1.13 11.03
C THR A 86 -2.97 0.53 12.30
N SER A 87 -3.92 -0.38 12.16
CA SER A 87 -4.50 -1.11 13.29
C SER A 87 -3.43 -1.92 14.04
N LEU A 88 -2.60 -2.66 13.31
CA LEU A 88 -1.50 -3.44 13.86
C LEU A 88 -0.45 -2.58 14.56
N VAL A 89 -0.08 -1.43 13.99
CA VAL A 89 0.85 -0.49 14.64
C VAL A 89 0.31 -0.02 15.98
N ASN A 90 -0.98 0.33 16.05
CA ASN A 90 -1.62 0.75 17.31
C ASN A 90 -1.64 -0.39 18.33
N ASP A 91 -2.03 -1.58 17.89
CA ASP A 91 -2.15 -2.79 18.70
C ASP A 91 -0.79 -3.22 19.28
N ILE A 92 0.25 -3.33 18.46
CA ILE A 92 1.62 -3.66 18.86
C ILE A 92 2.17 -2.61 19.83
N ALA A 93 2.00 -1.32 19.52
CA ALA A 93 2.46 -0.24 20.38
C ALA A 93 1.73 -0.21 21.73
N SER A 94 0.45 -0.59 21.78
CA SER A 94 -0.34 -0.70 23.03
C SER A 94 0.20 -1.77 23.97
N ARG A 95 0.83 -2.82 23.42
CA ARG A 95 1.56 -3.86 24.18
C ARG A 95 2.97 -3.45 24.61
N GLY A 96 3.39 -2.21 24.35
CA GLY A 96 4.73 -1.73 24.66
C GLY A 96 5.85 -2.28 23.75
N LYS A 97 5.47 -2.88 22.61
CA LYS A 97 6.41 -3.41 21.61
C LYS A 97 6.66 -2.40 20.49
N VAL A 98 7.77 -2.58 19.78
CA VAL A 98 8.10 -1.75 18.61
C VAL A 98 7.55 -2.39 17.31
N PRO A 99 6.66 -1.71 16.57
CA PRO A 99 6.24 -2.16 15.24
C PRO A 99 7.35 -1.92 14.20
N LEU A 100 7.74 -2.98 13.48
CA LEU A 100 8.68 -2.91 12.37
C LEU A 100 7.93 -3.12 11.05
N LEU A 101 7.87 -2.10 10.21
CA LEU A 101 7.23 -2.16 8.89
C LEU A 101 8.30 -2.57 7.86
N VAL A 102 8.24 -3.79 7.33
CA VAL A 102 9.33 -4.36 6.53
C VAL A 102 8.82 -4.81 5.17
N GLY A 103 9.35 -4.24 4.08
CA GLY A 103 8.95 -4.69 2.75
C GLY A 103 9.38 -3.79 1.60
N GLY A 104 8.92 -4.13 0.39
CA GLY A 104 9.32 -3.48 -0.85
C GLY A 104 8.18 -2.77 -1.60
N THR A 105 6.93 -2.94 -1.19
CA THR A 105 5.79 -2.37 -1.90
C THR A 105 5.64 -0.88 -1.57
N MET A 106 6.33 -0.01 -2.31
CA MET A 106 6.34 1.44 -2.04
C MET A 106 4.94 2.08 -2.09
N LEU A 107 4.04 1.53 -2.91
CA LEU A 107 2.64 2.00 -2.94
C LEU A 107 1.93 1.80 -1.59
N TYR A 108 2.25 0.73 -0.87
CA TYR A 108 1.69 0.46 0.45
C TYR A 108 2.22 1.44 1.50
N PHE A 109 3.53 1.73 1.49
CA PHE A 109 4.11 2.78 2.32
C PHE A 109 3.46 4.14 2.04
N LYS A 110 3.34 4.51 0.77
CA LYS A 110 2.70 5.76 0.35
C LYS A 110 1.26 5.83 0.85
N ALA A 111 0.46 4.79 0.61
CA ALA A 111 -0.93 4.71 1.05
C ALA A 111 -1.09 4.89 2.56
N MET A 112 -0.16 4.33 3.35
CA MET A 112 -0.21 4.37 4.81
C MET A 112 0.32 5.69 5.40
N LEU A 113 1.35 6.30 4.81
CA LEU A 113 2.03 7.48 5.36
C LEU A 113 1.53 8.81 4.80
N GLU A 114 0.99 8.81 3.57
CA GLU A 114 0.45 10.00 2.91
C GLU A 114 -1.08 9.91 2.72
N GLY A 115 -1.67 8.74 2.96
CA GLY A 115 -3.06 8.46 2.62
C GLY A 115 -3.27 8.04 1.17
N LEU A 116 -4.50 7.63 0.86
CA LEU A 116 -4.99 7.44 -0.51
C LEU A 116 -6.09 8.47 -0.76
N ASN A 117 -6.20 8.94 -2.01
CA ASN A 117 -7.37 9.73 -2.39
C ASN A 117 -8.64 8.90 -2.16
N ASP A 118 -9.73 9.54 -1.73
CA ASP A 118 -11.07 8.95 -1.56
C ASP A 118 -11.68 8.54 -2.91
N MET A 119 -11.04 7.58 -3.58
CA MET A 119 -11.51 7.02 -4.82
C MET A 119 -12.50 5.89 -4.53
N PRO A 120 -13.53 5.72 -5.36
CA PRO A 120 -14.45 4.59 -5.24
C PRO A 120 -13.71 3.26 -5.20
N ALA A 121 -14.21 2.30 -4.42
CA ALA A 121 -13.69 0.94 -4.45
C ALA A 121 -13.80 0.35 -5.87
N ALA A 122 -13.01 -0.69 -6.12
CA ALA A 122 -13.12 -1.46 -7.34
C ALA A 122 -14.50 -2.14 -7.44
N ASP A 123 -15.10 -2.15 -8.62
CA ASP A 123 -16.35 -2.87 -8.89
C ASP A 123 -16.10 -3.96 -9.96
N PRO A 124 -16.18 -5.25 -9.59
CA PRO A 124 -15.96 -6.35 -10.52
C PRO A 124 -16.87 -6.34 -11.75
N GLN A 125 -18.11 -5.88 -11.62
CA GLN A 125 -19.06 -5.83 -12.75
C GLN A 125 -18.67 -4.73 -13.73
N VAL A 126 -18.32 -3.55 -13.21
CA VAL A 126 -17.85 -2.43 -14.05
C VAL A 126 -16.55 -2.79 -14.75
N ARG A 127 -15.61 -3.48 -14.08
CA ARG A 127 -14.39 -3.99 -14.73
C ARG A 127 -14.67 -4.97 -15.84
N ALA A 128 -15.55 -5.94 -15.60
CA ALA A 128 -15.90 -6.93 -16.61
C ALA A 128 -16.49 -6.25 -17.84
N GLN A 129 -17.33 -5.22 -17.64
CA GLN A 129 -17.88 -4.43 -18.74
C GLN A 129 -16.79 -3.66 -19.51
N ILE A 130 -15.90 -2.95 -18.82
CA ILE A 130 -14.78 -2.22 -19.45
C ILE A 130 -13.88 -3.18 -20.23
N GLN A 131 -13.60 -4.34 -19.68
CA GLN A 131 -12.78 -5.36 -20.32
C GLN A 131 -13.44 -5.91 -21.60
N ALA A 132 -14.74 -6.20 -21.55
CA ALA A 132 -15.48 -6.65 -22.74
C ALA A 132 -15.52 -5.58 -23.84
N GLU A 133 -15.67 -4.30 -23.47
CA GLU A 133 -15.58 -3.18 -24.43
C GLU A 133 -14.17 -3.04 -25.03
N ALA A 134 -13.12 -3.21 -24.21
CA ALA A 134 -11.75 -3.19 -24.67
C ALA A 134 -11.42 -4.36 -25.60
N GLU A 135 -12.02 -5.53 -25.38
CA GLU A 135 -11.89 -6.69 -26.27
C GLU A 135 -12.57 -6.47 -27.62
N ALA A 136 -13.73 -5.80 -27.63
CA ALA A 136 -14.46 -5.50 -28.85
C ALA A 136 -13.86 -4.34 -29.67
N ALA A 137 -13.39 -3.28 -29.01
CA ALA A 137 -12.98 -2.03 -29.66
C ALA A 137 -11.47 -1.73 -29.57
N GLY A 138 -10.74 -2.41 -28.68
CA GLY A 138 -9.32 -2.19 -28.43
C GLY A 138 -9.03 -1.07 -27.42
N TRP A 139 -7.90 -1.18 -26.72
CA TRP A 139 -7.43 -0.17 -25.75
C TRP A 139 -7.25 1.24 -26.30
N PRO A 140 -6.82 1.47 -27.56
CA PRO A 140 -6.80 2.82 -28.13
C PRO A 140 -8.19 3.48 -28.18
N ALA A 141 -9.25 2.71 -28.45
CA ALA A 141 -10.62 3.24 -28.42
C ALA A 141 -11.06 3.56 -26.98
N MET A 142 -10.69 2.72 -26.01
CA MET A 142 -10.93 2.98 -24.59
C MET A 142 -10.18 4.23 -24.10
N HIS A 143 -8.95 4.45 -24.58
CA HIS A 143 -8.19 5.68 -24.30
C HIS A 143 -8.89 6.91 -24.88
N ALA A 144 -9.47 6.82 -26.08
CA ALA A 144 -10.28 7.89 -26.65
C ALA A 144 -11.56 8.17 -25.83
N GLN A 145 -12.22 7.14 -25.29
CA GLN A 145 -13.32 7.34 -24.34
C GLN A 145 -12.83 8.08 -23.08
N LEU A 146 -11.67 7.67 -22.54
CA LEU A 146 -11.06 8.35 -21.40
C LEU A 146 -10.74 9.82 -21.73
N GLN A 147 -10.23 10.10 -22.92
CA GLN A 147 -9.92 11.46 -23.38
C GLN A 147 -11.17 12.36 -23.41
N ALA A 148 -12.36 11.80 -23.67
CA ALA A 148 -13.61 12.55 -23.68
C ALA A 148 -14.11 12.91 -22.27
N VAL A 149 -13.87 12.05 -21.27
CA VAL A 149 -14.40 12.23 -19.90
C VAL A 149 -13.37 12.78 -18.92
N ASP A 150 -12.09 12.49 -19.13
CA ASP A 150 -10.96 12.94 -18.31
C ASP A 150 -9.71 13.22 -19.18
N PRO A 151 -9.70 14.35 -19.91
CA PRO A 151 -8.58 14.75 -20.76
C PRO A 151 -7.24 14.84 -20.01
N GLN A 152 -7.26 15.24 -18.74
CA GLN A 152 -6.07 15.44 -17.93
C GLN A 152 -5.41 14.10 -17.59
N THR A 153 -6.19 13.09 -17.20
CA THR A 153 -5.66 11.74 -16.98
C THR A 153 -5.24 11.09 -18.29
N ALA A 154 -6.06 11.21 -19.35
CA ALA A 154 -5.75 10.64 -20.67
C ALA A 154 -4.40 11.12 -21.23
N ALA A 155 -4.09 12.42 -21.09
CA ALA A 155 -2.82 13.00 -21.56
C ALA A 155 -1.58 12.43 -20.84
N ARG A 156 -1.74 11.88 -19.64
CA ARG A 156 -0.65 11.30 -18.83
C ARG A 156 -0.46 9.80 -19.05
N LEU A 157 -1.46 9.12 -19.61
CA LEU A 157 -1.46 7.67 -19.80
C LEU A 157 -1.10 7.32 -21.24
N ALA A 158 -0.22 6.35 -21.40
CA ALA A 158 0.02 5.77 -22.72
C ALA A 158 -1.25 5.04 -23.19
N PRO A 159 -1.61 5.09 -24.49
CA PRO A 159 -2.80 4.42 -25.01
C PRO A 159 -2.84 2.89 -24.79
N ALA A 160 -1.68 2.28 -24.53
CA ALA A 160 -1.54 0.85 -24.24
C ALA A 160 -1.55 0.51 -22.73
N ASP A 161 -1.65 1.51 -21.85
CA ASP A 161 -1.70 1.30 -20.40
C ASP A 161 -3.10 0.83 -19.95
N SER A 162 -3.43 -0.39 -20.35
CA SER A 162 -4.74 -1.03 -20.16
C SER A 162 -5.22 -0.96 -18.72
N GLN A 163 -4.33 -1.23 -17.76
CA GLN A 163 -4.66 -1.20 -16.35
C GLN A 163 -5.07 0.20 -15.86
N ARG A 164 -4.28 1.23 -16.19
CA ARG A 164 -4.58 2.59 -15.72
C ARG A 164 -5.75 3.20 -16.46
N ILE A 165 -5.91 2.91 -17.76
CA ILE A 165 -7.08 3.33 -18.54
C ILE A 165 -8.35 2.70 -17.95
N ALA A 166 -8.34 1.39 -17.71
CA ALA A 166 -9.48 0.69 -17.11
C ALA A 166 -9.85 1.27 -15.75
N ARG A 167 -8.86 1.55 -14.90
CA ARG A 167 -9.10 2.14 -13.58
C ARG A 167 -9.69 3.55 -13.66
N ALA A 168 -9.21 4.38 -14.58
CA ALA A 168 -9.72 5.74 -14.73
C ALA A 168 -11.18 5.75 -15.22
N LEU A 169 -11.51 4.88 -16.18
CA LEU A 169 -12.88 4.69 -16.65
C LEU A 169 -13.77 4.07 -15.58
N GLU A 170 -13.28 3.10 -14.81
CA GLU A 170 -13.99 2.49 -13.69
C GLU A 170 -14.39 3.54 -12.65
N VAL A 171 -13.44 4.40 -12.24
CA VAL A 171 -13.72 5.49 -11.29
C VAL A 171 -14.79 6.43 -11.83
N PHE A 172 -14.70 6.83 -13.10
CA PHE A 172 -15.70 7.68 -13.72
C PHE A 172 -17.09 7.03 -13.79
N ARG A 173 -17.17 5.75 -14.16
CA ARG A 173 -18.45 5.02 -14.26
C ARG A 173 -19.13 4.82 -12.91
N ILE A 174 -18.36 4.62 -11.84
CA ILE A 174 -18.91 4.43 -10.49
C ILE A 174 -19.31 5.76 -9.86
N SER A 175 -18.46 6.79 -9.96
CA SER A 175 -18.64 8.05 -9.24
C SER A 175 -19.31 9.16 -10.03
N GLY A 176 -19.33 9.06 -11.36
CA GLY A 176 -19.66 10.16 -12.27
C GLY A 176 -18.59 11.26 -12.33
N GLN A 177 -17.47 11.13 -11.60
CA GLN A 177 -16.40 12.12 -11.54
C GLN A 177 -15.10 11.59 -12.18
N PRO A 178 -14.35 12.42 -12.92
CA PRO A 178 -13.11 12.01 -13.56
C PRO A 178 -12.03 11.67 -12.53
N LEU A 179 -11.12 10.74 -12.84
CA LEU A 179 -10.04 10.35 -11.92
C LEU A 179 -9.16 11.54 -11.49
N SER A 180 -8.97 12.51 -12.38
CA SER A 180 -8.21 13.73 -12.13
C SER A 180 -8.79 14.61 -11.02
N SER A 181 -10.10 14.55 -10.75
CA SER A 181 -10.73 15.31 -9.65
C SER A 181 -10.31 14.79 -8.27
N PHE A 182 -10.04 13.49 -8.16
CA PHE A 182 -9.60 12.86 -6.91
C PHE A 182 -8.12 13.09 -6.62
N GLN A 183 -7.30 13.36 -7.63
CA GLN A 183 -5.84 13.53 -7.47
C GLN A 183 -5.44 14.85 -6.78
N HIS A 184 -6.35 15.82 -6.66
CA HIS A 184 -6.08 17.13 -6.03
C HIS A 184 -6.36 17.19 -4.53
N ASN A 185 -6.89 16.12 -3.92
CA ASN A 185 -7.29 16.15 -2.51
C ASN A 185 -6.16 15.88 -1.51
N ILE A 186 -4.93 15.62 -1.98
CA ILE A 186 -3.75 15.41 -1.11
C ILE A 186 -3.39 16.69 -0.32
N SER A 187 -3.62 17.88 -0.89
CA SER A 187 -3.30 19.15 -0.22
C SER A 187 -4.42 19.68 0.67
N SER A 188 -5.68 19.30 0.40
CA SER A 188 -6.87 19.92 1.03
C SER A 188 -7.49 19.09 2.15
N ALA A 189 -7.22 17.78 2.21
CA ALA A 189 -7.66 16.94 3.33
C ALA A 189 -6.99 17.36 4.65
N ASN A 190 -5.77 17.88 4.60
CA ASN A 190 -5.10 18.46 5.77
C ASN A 190 -5.69 19.82 6.20
N THR A 191 -6.41 20.54 5.32
CA THR A 191 -6.95 21.88 5.62
C THR A 191 -8.44 21.87 5.98
N ARG A 192 -9.20 20.81 5.62
CA ARG A 192 -10.64 20.71 5.95
C ARG A 192 -10.96 19.90 7.22
N LEU A 193 -9.98 19.20 7.79
CA LEU A 193 -10.09 18.52 9.07
C LEU A 193 -9.73 19.41 10.28
N GLU A 194 -9.47 20.71 10.05
CA GLU A 194 -9.07 21.66 11.10
C GLU A 194 -10.17 22.00 12.11
N LYS A 195 -11.39 21.44 11.99
CA LYS A 195 -12.51 21.87 12.84
C LYS A 195 -13.18 20.84 13.72
N ASP A 196 -12.78 19.55 13.75
CA ASP A 196 -13.44 18.64 14.72
C ASP A 196 -12.66 17.44 15.32
N GLU A 197 -11.40 17.13 14.96
CA GLU A 197 -10.75 15.92 15.52
C GLU A 197 -9.27 16.09 15.89
N GLY A 198 -9.00 16.80 16.99
CA GLY A 198 -7.65 16.94 17.57
C GLY A 198 -7.00 15.62 18.04
N GLN A 199 -7.75 14.52 18.12
CA GLN A 199 -7.26 13.21 18.54
C GLN A 199 -6.91 12.28 17.35
N ALA A 200 -7.59 12.42 16.21
CA ALA A 200 -7.41 11.55 15.04
C ALA A 200 -6.10 11.88 14.29
N LEU A 201 -5.77 13.17 14.15
CA LEU A 201 -4.51 13.65 13.54
C LEU A 201 -3.27 13.27 14.36
N ALA A 202 -3.37 13.17 15.69
CA ALA A 202 -2.27 12.72 16.55
C ALA A 202 -1.92 11.24 16.35
N ASN A 203 -2.87 10.44 15.83
CA ASN A 203 -2.75 9.00 15.63
C ASN A 203 -2.52 8.59 14.17
N ALA A 204 -2.47 9.52 13.23
CA ALA A 204 -2.11 9.22 11.84
C ALA A 204 -0.63 8.87 11.72
N LEU A 205 -0.30 7.80 10.98
CA LEU A 205 1.08 7.47 10.65
C LEU A 205 1.57 8.39 9.52
N ASN A 206 2.80 8.88 9.64
CA ASN A 206 3.44 9.76 8.67
C ASN A 206 4.96 9.67 8.79
N PHE A 207 5.69 10.30 7.87
CA PHE A 207 7.16 10.26 7.86
C PHE A 207 7.83 10.90 9.09
N HIS A 208 7.12 11.73 9.87
CA HIS A 208 7.67 12.30 11.11
C HIS A 208 7.64 11.33 12.28
N ASN A 209 6.67 10.40 12.32
CA ASN A 209 6.52 9.44 13.41
C ASN A 209 6.84 7.99 13.02
N VAL A 210 7.14 7.74 11.74
CA VAL A 210 7.68 6.49 11.20
C VAL A 210 9.01 6.78 10.47
N PRO A 211 10.15 6.82 11.18
CA PRO A 211 11.45 6.85 10.53
C PRO A 211 11.63 5.65 9.61
N MET A 212 12.32 5.86 8.49
CA MET A 212 12.52 4.85 7.45
C MET A 212 14.00 4.63 7.16
N LEU A 213 14.42 3.36 7.19
CA LEU A 213 15.71 2.88 6.74
C LEU A 213 15.55 2.33 5.32
N SER A 214 16.27 2.91 4.35
CA SER A 214 16.28 2.42 2.97
C SER A 214 17.53 1.56 2.72
N LEU A 215 17.33 0.31 2.29
CA LEU A 215 18.39 -0.63 1.91
C LEU A 215 18.55 -0.66 0.39
N GLU A 216 18.83 0.51 -0.21
CA GLU A 216 19.11 0.59 -1.64
C GLU A 216 20.52 0.09 -1.96
N PRO A 217 20.71 -0.64 -3.06
CA PRO A 217 22.05 -0.93 -3.56
C PRO A 217 22.74 0.38 -3.92
N LEU A 218 23.97 0.57 -3.43
CA LEU A 218 24.80 1.74 -3.73
C LEU A 218 25.17 1.83 -5.21
N ASP A 219 25.16 0.70 -5.92
CA ASP A 219 25.42 0.60 -7.35
C ASP A 219 24.12 0.19 -8.08
N ARG A 220 23.46 1.15 -8.72
CA ARG A 220 22.49 0.85 -9.77
C ARG A 220 23.28 0.73 -11.08
N ALA A 221 23.66 -0.50 -11.44
CA ALA A 221 24.19 -0.81 -12.77
C ALA A 221 23.13 -0.59 -13.86
#